data_AF-A0A4Y9RKM7-F1
#
_entry.id   AF-A0A4Y9RKM7-F1
#
_cell.length_a   1.000
_cell.length_b   1.000
_cell.length_c   1.000
_cell.angle_alpha   90.00
_cell.angle_beta   90.00
_cell.angle_gamma   90.00
#
_symmetry.space_group_name_H-M   'P 1'
#
loop_
_entity.id
_entity.type
_entity.pdbx_description
1 polymer ?
#
loop_
_entity_poly.entity_id
_entity_poly.type
_entity_poly.pdbx_seq_one_letter_code
_entity_poly.pdbx_strand_id
1 'polypeptide(L)'
;MALPAPHRPNAGSERHVRTRRALLPRSGGVSLVELMVVLAIMLILFGIGIPSLRGFIRENRLVAATQDLFVAVQTARSEALARGARVDLVPAADGDWAAGWLVFVDANGDRQLQRGESVVLRHAALAAGIRVKADFTDGRRPYLAYGAAGRTVTDTGPA
;
A
#
# COMPACT_ATOMS: atom_id res chain seq x y z
N MET A 1 -39.79 -103.14 -27.13
CA MET A 1 -41.08 -102.49 -26.75
C MET A 1 -40.81 -101.67 -25.50
N ALA A 2 -41.30 -100.42 -25.49
CA ALA A 2 -41.01 -99.30 -24.57
C ALA A 2 -39.62 -98.65 -24.76
N LEU A 3 -39.44 -97.33 -24.86
CA LEU A 3 -40.27 -96.14 -25.13
C LEU A 3 -39.25 -94.99 -25.39
N PRO A 4 -39.45 -94.04 -26.33
CA PRO A 4 -38.45 -93.01 -26.68
C PRO A 4 -38.24 -91.93 -25.59
N ALA A 5 -37.01 -91.43 -25.50
CA ALA A 5 -36.59 -90.36 -24.58
C ALA A 5 -37.23 -89.01 -24.96
N PRO A 6 -37.72 -88.22 -23.97
CA PRO A 6 -38.22 -86.88 -24.25
C PRO A 6 -37.06 -85.88 -24.36
N HIS A 7 -36.95 -85.27 -25.53
CA HIS A 7 -36.24 -84.02 -25.76
C HIS A 7 -36.93 -82.91 -24.96
N ARG A 8 -36.17 -82.14 -24.17
CA ARG A 8 -36.64 -80.84 -23.66
C ARG A 8 -35.70 -79.69 -24.07
N PRO A 9 -36.27 -78.49 -24.27
CA PRO A 9 -35.64 -77.39 -24.97
C PRO A 9 -34.84 -76.46 -24.04
N ASN A 10 -33.98 -75.70 -24.69
CA ASN A 10 -33.13 -74.62 -24.23
C ASN A 10 -33.84 -73.65 -23.26
N ALA A 11 -33.33 -73.50 -22.04
CA ALA A 11 -33.69 -72.41 -21.13
C ALA A 11 -32.57 -71.37 -21.17
N GLY A 12 -32.76 -70.37 -22.03
CA GLY A 12 -31.92 -69.19 -22.09
C GLY A 12 -31.95 -68.39 -20.80
N SER A 13 -30.83 -67.70 -20.57
CA SER A 13 -30.76 -66.35 -20.03
C SER A 13 -31.67 -65.99 -18.85
N GLU A 14 -31.18 -66.22 -17.64
CA GLU A 14 -31.51 -65.33 -16.51
C GLU A 14 -30.22 -64.80 -15.89
N ARG A 15 -29.52 -63.97 -16.67
CA ARG A 15 -28.66 -62.96 -16.06
C ARG A 15 -29.59 -62.07 -15.26
N HIS A 16 -29.68 -62.31 -13.95
CA HIS A 16 -30.26 -61.38 -13.01
C HIS A 16 -29.48 -60.07 -13.11
N VAL A 17 -29.96 -59.19 -13.98
CA VAL A 17 -29.58 -57.77 -13.99
C VAL A 17 -30.11 -57.23 -12.68
N ARG A 18 -29.29 -57.32 -11.62
CA ARG A 18 -29.52 -56.57 -10.39
C ARG A 18 -29.37 -55.11 -10.78
N THR A 19 -30.49 -54.48 -11.08
CA THR A 19 -30.60 -53.04 -11.29
C THR A 19 -30.16 -52.38 -9.99
N ARG A 20 -28.86 -52.05 -9.87
CA ARG A 20 -28.37 -51.19 -8.81
C ARG A 20 -29.07 -49.85 -9.04
N ARG A 21 -30.10 -49.57 -8.25
CA ARG A 21 -30.67 -48.22 -8.14
C ARG A 21 -29.49 -47.31 -7.77
N ALA A 22 -29.01 -46.52 -8.73
CA ALA A 22 -28.10 -45.44 -8.43
C ALA A 22 -28.88 -44.46 -7.57
N LEU A 23 -28.64 -44.49 -6.25
CA LEU A 23 -29.09 -43.44 -5.35
C LEU A 23 -28.35 -42.18 -5.80
N LEU A 24 -29.03 -41.33 -6.57
CA LEU A 24 -28.50 -40.02 -6.93
C LEU A 24 -28.07 -39.35 -5.62
N PRO A 25 -26.80 -38.90 -5.50
CA PRO A 25 -26.34 -38.27 -4.28
C PRO A 25 -27.22 -37.06 -4.01
N ARG A 26 -27.79 -37.01 -2.81
CA ARG A 26 -28.61 -35.88 -2.36
C ARG A 26 -27.68 -34.67 -2.34
N SER A 27 -27.92 -33.70 -3.22
CA SER A 27 -27.23 -32.41 -3.19
C SER A 27 -27.55 -31.75 -1.84
N GLY A 28 -26.59 -31.68 -0.92
CA GLY A 28 -26.77 -31.01 0.36
C GLY A 28 -26.91 -29.50 0.14
N GLY A 29 -27.96 -28.89 0.70
CA GLY A 29 -28.14 -27.45 0.73
C GLY A 29 -27.72 -26.89 2.09
N VAL A 30 -27.27 -25.63 2.12
CA VAL A 30 -26.96 -24.88 3.35
C VAL A 30 -28.27 -24.53 4.05
N SER A 31 -28.36 -24.71 5.37
CA SER A 31 -29.57 -24.33 6.12
C SER A 31 -29.62 -22.82 6.36
N LEU A 32 -30.83 -22.27 6.53
CA LEU A 32 -30.99 -20.84 6.86
C LEU A 32 -30.24 -20.49 8.16
N VAL A 33 -30.29 -21.36 9.16
CA VAL A 33 -29.59 -21.19 10.43
C VAL A 33 -28.08 -21.18 10.24
N GLU A 34 -27.54 -22.05 9.39
CA GLU A 34 -26.11 -22.10 9.08
C GLU A 34 -25.63 -20.81 8.40
N LEU A 35 -26.40 -20.26 7.46
CA LEU A 35 -26.10 -18.97 6.86
C LEU A 35 -26.11 -17.85 7.92
N MET A 36 -27.08 -17.85 8.84
CA MET A 36 -27.13 -16.86 9.92
C MET A 36 -25.91 -16.96 10.85
N VAL A 37 -25.46 -18.17 11.17
CA VAL A 37 -24.26 -18.39 11.99
C VAL A 37 -23.00 -17.90 11.26
N VAL A 38 -22.85 -18.21 9.96
CA VAL A 38 -21.72 -17.71 9.16
C VAL A 38 -21.70 -16.18 9.10
N LEU A 39 -22.85 -15.56 8.87
CA LEU A 39 -22.97 -14.10 8.88
C LEU A 39 -22.65 -13.50 10.26
N ALA A 40 -23.13 -14.12 11.34
CA ALA A 40 -22.81 -13.68 12.70
C ALA A 40 -21.30 -13.72 12.96
N ILE A 41 -20.61 -14.80 12.56
CA ILE A 41 -19.16 -14.92 12.68
C ILE A 41 -18.45 -13.86 11.81
N MET A 42 -18.88 -13.67 10.55
CA MET A 42 -18.31 -12.65 9.66
C MET A 42 -18.44 -11.25 10.25
N LEU A 43 -19.59 -10.90 10.84
CA LEU A 43 -19.80 -9.59 11.47
C LEU A 43 -18.88 -9.38 12.68
N ILE A 44 -18.68 -10.41 13.50
CA ILE A 44 -17.74 -10.37 14.62
C ILE A 44 -16.31 -10.15 14.10
N LEU A 45 -15.89 -10.90 13.09
CA LEU A 45 -14.56 -10.78 12.50
C LEU A 45 -14.33 -9.40 11.87
N PHE A 46 -15.30 -8.86 11.12
CA PHE A 46 -15.18 -7.53 10.53
C PHE A 46 -15.18 -6.41 11.58
N GLY A 47 -15.96 -6.57 12.65
CA GLY A 47 -16.00 -5.63 13.77
C GLY A 47 -14.62 -5.41 14.41
N ILE A 48 -13.79 -6.46 14.43
CA ILE A 48 -12.43 -6.41 15.03
C ILE A 48 -11.34 -6.19 13.95
N GLY A 49 -11.50 -6.78 12.77
CA GLY A 49 -10.48 -6.77 11.71
C GLY A 49 -10.36 -5.45 10.94
N ILE A 50 -11.47 -4.74 10.71
CA ILE A 50 -11.43 -3.45 10.00
C ILE A 50 -10.69 -2.35 10.81
N PRO A 51 -10.96 -2.14 12.11
CA PRO A 51 -10.26 -1.10 12.87
C PRO A 51 -8.75 -1.37 13.00
N SER A 52 -8.31 -2.64 13.11
CA SER A 52 -6.89 -2.96 13.16
C SER A 52 -6.17 -2.63 11.83
N LEU A 53 -6.82 -2.89 10.69
CA LEU A 53 -6.29 -2.51 9.37
C LEU A 53 -6.12 -0.98 9.24
N ARG A 54 -7.06 -0.19 9.77
CA ARG A 54 -6.94 1.28 9.77
C ARG A 54 -5.73 1.75 10.58
N GLY A 55 -5.47 1.13 11.73
CA GLY A 55 -4.29 1.40 12.55
C GLY A 55 -2.99 1.08 11.80
N PHE A 56 -2.93 -0.09 11.18
CA PHE A 56 -1.78 -0.53 10.38
C PHE A 56 -1.49 0.42 9.20
N ILE A 57 -2.51 0.82 8.45
CA ILE A 57 -2.35 1.78 7.33
C ILE A 57 -1.82 3.13 7.83
N ARG A 58 -2.31 3.61 8.98
CA ARG A 58 -1.85 4.89 9.57
C ARG A 58 -0.36 4.83 9.91
N GLU A 59 0.07 3.74 10.55
CA GLU A 59 1.47 3.54 10.91
C GLU A 59 2.36 3.48 9.67
N ASN A 60 1.96 2.69 8.67
CA ASN A 60 2.74 2.57 7.43
C ASN A 60 2.87 3.91 6.69
N ARG A 61 1.82 4.74 6.71
CA ARG A 61 1.87 6.09 6.13
C ARG A 61 2.82 7.02 6.90
N LEU A 62 2.89 6.91 8.23
CA LEU A 62 3.81 7.68 9.05
C LEU A 62 5.27 7.29 8.77
N VAL A 63 5.54 5.98 8.68
CA VAL A 63 6.86 5.45 8.31
C VAL A 63 7.27 5.93 6.92
N ALA A 64 6.38 5.82 5.94
CA ALA A 64 6.63 6.30 4.58
C ALA A 64 6.93 7.81 4.55
N ALA A 65 6.12 8.64 5.20
CA ALA A 65 6.36 10.08 5.27
C ALA A 65 7.71 10.44 5.90
N THR A 66 8.12 9.70 6.94
CA THR A 66 9.42 9.88 7.60
C THR A 66 10.57 9.51 6.67
N GLN A 67 10.44 8.36 5.98
CA GLN A 67 11.43 7.90 5.02
C GLN A 67 11.57 8.85 3.83
N ASP A 68 10.44 9.34 3.29
CA ASP A 68 10.43 10.27 2.17
C ASP A 68 11.13 11.59 2.53
N LEU A 69 10.90 12.12 3.73
CA LEU A 69 11.59 13.31 4.22
C LEU A 69 13.10 13.05 4.42
N PHE A 70 13.46 11.89 4.98
CA PHE A 70 14.86 11.49 5.13
C PHE A 70 15.56 11.40 3.77
N VAL A 71 14.91 10.80 2.77
CA VAL A 71 15.41 10.75 1.39
C VAL A 71 15.61 12.16 0.85
N ALA A 72 14.65 13.06 1.02
CA ALA A 72 14.76 14.44 0.55
C ALA A 72 15.96 15.18 1.16
N VAL A 73 16.20 15.01 2.46
CA VAL A 73 17.37 15.58 3.15
C VAL A 73 18.68 15.01 2.59
N GLN A 74 18.75 13.69 2.41
CA GLN A 74 19.95 13.05 1.85
C GLN A 74 20.19 13.46 0.40
N THR A 75 19.13 13.54 -0.42
CA THR A 75 19.19 14.01 -1.80
C THR A 75 19.70 15.45 -1.87
N ALA A 76 19.19 16.34 -1.02
CA ALA A 76 19.68 17.72 -0.97
C ALA A 76 21.18 17.80 -0.67
N ARG A 77 21.64 17.03 0.33
CA ARG A 77 23.06 16.95 0.70
C ARG A 77 23.93 16.35 -0.40
N SER A 78 23.52 15.21 -0.97
CA SER A 78 24.29 14.54 -2.02
C SER A 78 24.39 15.38 -3.27
N GLU A 79 23.32 16.09 -3.62
CA GLU A 79 23.31 16.96 -4.78
C GLU A 79 24.17 18.21 -4.58
N ALA A 80 24.15 18.80 -3.38
CA ALA A 80 25.02 19.91 -3.03
C ALA A 80 26.51 19.54 -3.17
N LEU A 81 26.88 18.34 -2.70
CA LEU A 81 28.22 17.79 -2.85
C LEU A 81 28.57 17.49 -4.32
N ALA A 82 27.66 16.85 -5.06
CA ALA A 82 27.91 16.44 -6.44
C ALA A 82 28.06 17.66 -7.39
N ARG A 83 27.28 18.72 -7.14
CA ARG A 83 27.32 19.94 -7.96
C ARG A 83 28.29 21.00 -7.46
N GLY A 84 28.78 20.87 -6.23
CA GLY A 84 29.57 21.91 -5.58
C GLY A 84 28.79 23.23 -5.45
N ALA A 85 27.48 23.16 -5.28
CA ALA A 85 26.57 24.31 -5.27
C ALA A 85 25.61 24.25 -4.08
N ARG A 86 24.91 25.35 -3.80
CA ARG A 86 23.86 25.39 -2.78
C ARG A 86 22.62 24.65 -3.28
N VAL A 87 22.06 23.80 -2.43
CA VAL A 87 20.82 23.07 -2.71
C VAL A 87 19.89 23.25 -1.53
N ASP A 88 18.67 23.66 -1.84
CA ASP A 88 17.65 24.00 -0.85
C ASP A 88 16.51 22.99 -0.88
N LEU A 89 16.09 22.58 0.31
CA LEU A 89 14.89 21.81 0.58
C LEU A 89 13.86 22.74 1.23
N VAL A 90 12.76 22.98 0.52
CA VAL A 90 11.69 23.89 0.94
C VAL A 90 10.33 23.20 0.90
N PRO A 91 9.40 23.53 1.81
CA PRO A 91 8.02 23.09 1.70
C PRO A 91 7.36 23.68 0.46
N ALA A 92 6.43 22.93 -0.14
CA ALA A 92 5.84 23.29 -1.42
C ALA A 92 4.83 24.43 -1.34
N ALA A 93 4.18 24.61 -0.20
CA ALA A 93 3.20 25.66 0.02
C ALA A 93 3.32 26.23 1.43
N ASP A 94 3.42 27.56 1.56
CA ASP A 94 3.24 28.35 2.79
C ASP A 94 3.93 27.83 4.06
N GLY A 95 5.08 27.17 3.93
CA GLY A 95 5.79 26.60 5.07
C GLY A 95 5.26 25.25 5.56
N ASP A 96 4.21 24.71 4.92
CA ASP A 96 3.60 23.44 5.26
C ASP A 96 4.32 22.27 4.58
N TRP A 97 5.06 21.52 5.39
CA TRP A 97 5.73 20.28 4.97
C TRP A 97 4.74 19.15 4.66
N ALA A 98 3.49 19.22 5.14
CA ALA A 98 2.45 18.26 4.77
C ALA A 98 1.91 18.50 3.36
N ALA A 99 2.05 19.71 2.82
CA ALA A 99 1.70 20.04 1.43
C ALA A 99 2.73 19.49 0.41
N GLY A 100 3.80 18.83 0.89
CA GLY A 100 4.90 18.33 0.09
C GLY A 100 6.10 19.27 0.15
N TRP A 101 7.15 18.94 -0.59
CA TRP A 101 8.40 19.69 -0.58
C TRP A 101 9.15 19.56 -1.90
N LEU A 102 10.12 20.45 -2.08
CA LEU A 102 10.98 20.52 -3.25
C LEU A 102 12.44 20.55 -2.81
N VAL A 103 13.28 19.85 -3.56
CA VAL A 103 14.74 19.97 -3.52
C VAL A 103 15.17 20.57 -4.86
N PHE A 104 15.90 21.67 -4.83
CA PHE A 104 16.39 22.32 -6.05
C PHE A 104 17.74 23.00 -5.81
N VAL A 105 18.49 23.20 -6.89
CA VAL A 105 19.76 23.93 -6.86
C VAL A 105 19.44 25.42 -6.81
N ASP A 106 19.78 26.05 -5.68
CA ASP A 106 19.59 27.48 -5.46
C ASP A 106 20.87 28.21 -5.84
N ALA A 107 20.91 28.70 -7.09
CA ALA A 107 22.09 29.38 -7.63
C ALA A 107 22.19 30.84 -7.17
N ASN A 108 21.07 31.47 -6.80
CA ASN A 108 20.97 32.89 -6.49
C ASN A 108 20.86 33.17 -4.97
N GLY A 109 20.61 32.13 -4.16
CA GLY A 109 20.52 32.17 -2.71
C GLY A 109 19.15 32.59 -2.14
N ASP A 110 18.12 32.77 -2.97
CA ASP A 110 16.86 33.41 -2.60
C ASP A 110 15.79 32.45 -2.05
N ARG A 111 16.07 31.14 -2.03
CA ARG A 111 15.17 30.08 -1.56
C ARG A 111 13.87 29.95 -2.35
N GLN A 112 13.80 30.47 -3.56
CA GLN A 112 12.63 30.39 -4.43
C GLN A 112 12.99 29.70 -5.73
N LEU A 113 12.26 28.63 -6.06
CA LEU A 113 12.44 27.98 -7.35
C LEU A 113 12.08 28.95 -8.49
N GLN A 114 13.07 29.36 -9.27
CA GLN A 114 12.89 30.22 -10.43
C GLN A 114 12.98 29.45 -11.76
N ARG A 115 12.52 30.08 -12.85
CA ARG A 115 12.74 29.56 -14.20
C ARG A 115 14.24 29.55 -14.50
N GLY A 116 14.79 28.37 -14.74
CA GLY A 116 16.21 28.15 -15.02
C GLY A 116 16.94 27.39 -13.92
N GLU A 117 16.34 27.25 -12.74
CA GLU A 117 16.90 26.44 -11.65
C GLU A 117 16.53 24.97 -11.79
N SER A 118 17.46 24.10 -11.39
CA SER A 118 17.31 22.66 -11.53
C SER A 118 16.56 22.07 -10.35
N VAL A 119 15.35 21.58 -10.58
CA VAL A 119 14.62 20.76 -9.60
C VAL A 119 15.23 19.36 -9.56
N VAL A 120 15.65 18.95 -8.37
CA VAL A 120 16.30 17.67 -8.11
C VAL A 120 15.25 16.64 -7.69
N LEU A 121 14.36 17.03 -6.78
CA LEU A 121 13.30 16.18 -6.25
C LEU A 121 12.06 17.02 -5.97
N ARG A 122 10.90 16.47 -6.29
CA ARG A 122 9.60 17.01 -5.89
C ARG A 122 8.80 15.91 -5.23
N HIS A 123 8.31 16.17 -4.04
CA HIS A 123 7.40 15.28 -3.31
C HIS A 123 6.03 15.94 -3.19
N ALA A 124 4.98 15.13 -3.34
CA ALA A 124 3.60 15.60 -3.31
C ALA A 124 3.09 15.75 -1.87
N ALA A 125 1.87 16.26 -1.69
CA ALA A 125 1.27 16.34 -0.36
C ALA A 125 1.20 14.96 0.31
N LEU A 126 1.49 14.93 1.61
CA LEU A 126 1.40 13.73 2.43
C LEU A 126 -0.05 13.26 2.55
N ALA A 127 -0.22 11.98 2.89
CA ALA A 127 -1.54 11.43 3.14
C ALA A 127 -2.24 12.20 4.28
N ALA A 128 -3.55 12.41 4.13
CA ALA A 128 -4.37 13.10 5.11
C ALA A 128 -4.18 12.53 6.52
N GLY A 129 -4.09 13.43 7.52
CA GLY A 129 -3.89 13.09 8.92
C GLY A 129 -2.42 13.06 9.38
N ILE A 130 -1.46 13.23 8.48
CA ILE A 130 -0.05 13.44 8.83
C ILE A 130 0.21 14.94 8.98
N ARG A 131 0.91 15.32 10.04
CA ARG A 131 1.43 16.68 10.23
C ARG A 131 2.94 16.58 10.44
N VAL A 132 3.67 17.43 9.75
CA VAL A 132 5.11 17.56 9.90
C VAL A 132 5.38 18.90 10.55
N LYS A 133 6.05 18.88 11.70
CA LYS A 133 6.54 20.08 12.38
C LYS A 133 8.05 20.13 12.21
N ALA A 134 8.56 21.31 11.88
CA ALA A 134 9.99 21.54 11.75
C ALA A 134 10.35 22.85 12.45
N ASP A 135 11.24 22.75 13.43
CA ASP A 135 11.73 23.89 14.20
C ASP A 135 13.20 24.13 13.79
N PHE A 136 13.41 25.11 12.91
CA PHE A 136 14.73 25.48 12.40
C PHE A 136 15.26 26.73 13.09
N THR A 137 16.59 26.90 13.07
CA THR A 137 17.27 28.03 13.69
C THR A 137 16.91 29.38 13.06
N ASP A 138 16.58 29.41 11.77
CA ASP A 138 16.09 30.61 11.07
C ASP A 138 14.55 30.59 11.03
N GLY A 139 13.93 31.43 11.87
CA GLY A 139 12.49 31.36 12.18
C GLY A 139 11.55 32.05 11.18
N ARG A 140 12.05 32.62 10.08
CA ARG A 140 11.20 33.38 9.14
C ARG A 140 10.42 32.51 8.16
N ARG A 141 11.07 31.48 7.61
CA ARG A 141 10.46 30.50 6.71
C ARG A 141 11.15 29.16 6.96
N PRO A 142 10.44 28.04 7.04
CA PRO A 142 11.07 26.76 7.25
C PRO A 142 11.76 26.28 5.97
N TYR A 143 13.07 26.08 6.02
CA TYR A 143 13.89 25.51 4.94
C TYR A 143 15.06 24.73 5.52
N LEU A 144 15.67 23.91 4.67
CA LEU A 144 16.95 23.27 4.95
C LEU A 144 17.86 23.44 3.73
N ALA A 145 19.00 24.10 3.90
CA ALA A 145 19.97 24.33 2.83
C ALA A 145 21.27 23.57 3.08
N TYR A 146 21.86 23.01 2.03
CA TYR A 146 23.21 22.43 2.05
C TYR A 146 24.12 23.18 1.08
N GLY A 147 25.33 23.52 1.53
CA GLY A 147 26.37 24.11 0.69
C GLY A 147 27.26 23.06 0.03
N ALA A 148 28.17 23.50 -0.84
CA ALA A 148 29.11 22.65 -1.60
C ALA A 148 29.94 21.66 -0.76
N ALA A 149 30.16 21.95 0.53
CA ALA A 149 30.88 21.07 1.47
C ALA A 149 29.97 20.06 2.19
N GLY A 150 28.68 19.98 1.85
CA GLY A 150 27.69 19.11 2.51
C GLY A 150 27.32 19.53 3.94
N ARG A 151 27.73 20.73 4.37
CA ARG A 151 27.32 21.34 5.64
C ARG A 151 26.01 22.10 5.47
N THR A 152 25.19 22.12 6.51
CA THR A 152 24.01 22.97 6.53
C THR A 152 24.43 24.43 6.49
N VAL A 153 23.69 25.21 5.71
CA VAL A 153 23.90 26.66 5.58
C VAL A 153 22.66 27.35 6.11
N THR A 154 22.86 28.45 6.82
CA THR A 154 21.79 29.35 7.23
C THR A 154 22.03 30.66 6.53
N ASP A 155 20.99 31.25 5.97
CA ASP A 155 21.08 32.55 5.34
C ASP A 155 20.99 33.61 6.44
N THR A 156 22.13 34.14 6.87
CA THR A 156 22.21 35.22 7.87
C THR A 156 22.04 36.61 7.25
N GLY A 157 21.46 36.71 6.04
CA GLY A 157 21.19 37.97 5.35
C GLY A 157 20.13 38.85 6.05
N PRO A 158 20.28 40.20 6.01
CA PRO A 158 19.42 41.10 6.77
C PRO A 158 17.96 41.11 6.28
N ALA A 159 17.12 41.47 7.24
CA ALA A 159 15.66 41.58 7.20
C ALA A 159 15.04 42.34 6.04
#